data_AF-A0A820CBL9-F1
#
_entry.id   AF-A0A820CBL9-F1
#
_cell.length_a   1.000
_cell.length_b   1.000
_cell.length_c   1.000
_cell.angle_alpha   90.00
_cell.angle_beta   90.00
_cell.angle_gamma   90.00
#
_symmetry.space_group_name_H-M   'P 1'
#
loop_
_entity.id
_entity.type
_entity.pdbx_description
1 polymer ?
#
loop_
_entity_poly.entity_id
_entity_poly.type
_entity_poly.pdbx_seq_one_letter_code
_entity_poly.pdbx_strand_id
1 'polypeptide(L)'
;MDSSSSSLSSVNIDDMDDLLDIYLIIHMKSLISLLKQTFCSECNHLWDGSPSIKTRNGLYMHVEFICSNCGRITHLYSSPQVQDGRRQEINARLELGATLCGLGYNGIIKLLGALKLPPPPQQRKYNETQEFILNYVEKCQEQSMIAAVEEAIAETGSARELTLSGDGAWLTRGHTSVHGVSAMYSTTKHPKILDTTWSSKK
;
A
#
# COMPACT_ATOMS: atom_id res chain seq x y z
N MET A 1 -21.96 41.69 21.81
CA MET A 1 -21.60 40.37 22.38
C MET A 1 -22.28 39.36 21.48
N ASP A 2 -21.66 39.08 20.33
CA ASP A 2 -22.17 38.10 19.37
C ASP A 2 -21.32 36.85 19.49
N SER A 3 -21.98 35.80 19.98
CA SER A 3 -21.49 34.44 20.07
C SER A 3 -21.47 33.81 18.68
N SER A 4 -20.29 33.70 18.09
CA SER A 4 -20.03 32.86 16.91
C SER A 4 -19.92 31.41 17.34
N SER A 5 -21.06 30.72 17.30
CA SER A 5 -21.12 29.25 17.29
C SER A 5 -20.51 28.74 15.99
N SER A 6 -19.33 28.12 16.05
CA SER A 6 -18.78 27.34 14.95
C SER A 6 -19.66 26.11 14.77
N SER A 7 -20.55 26.15 13.78
CA SER A 7 -21.29 24.97 13.33
C SER A 7 -20.30 23.93 12.82
N LEU A 8 -20.18 22.82 13.55
CA LEU A 8 -19.57 21.59 13.05
C LEU A 8 -20.28 21.20 11.76
N SER A 9 -19.57 21.32 10.64
CA SER A 9 -20.01 20.82 9.35
C SER A 9 -20.31 19.33 9.46
N SER A 10 -21.52 18.93 9.10
CA SER A 10 -21.94 17.55 8.97
C SER A 10 -20.99 16.82 8.03
N VAL A 11 -20.23 15.85 8.55
CA VAL A 11 -19.39 14.95 7.75
C VAL A 11 -20.31 14.17 6.80
N ASN A 12 -19.99 14.20 5.51
CA ASN A 12 -20.76 13.53 4.47
C ASN A 12 -20.64 12.00 4.65
N ILE A 13 -21.70 11.24 4.37
CA ILE A 13 -21.71 9.79 4.62
C ILE A 13 -20.71 9.06 3.70
N ASP A 14 -20.52 9.54 2.47
CA ASP A 14 -19.50 9.02 1.56
C ASP A 14 -18.07 9.25 2.08
N ASP A 15 -17.83 10.34 2.83
CA ASP A 15 -16.54 10.61 3.46
C ASP A 15 -16.27 9.67 4.66
N MET A 16 -17.31 9.09 5.27
CA MET A 16 -17.18 8.16 6.40
C MET A 16 -16.80 6.75 5.95
N ASP A 17 -17.31 6.27 4.82
CA ASP A 17 -16.92 4.94 4.30
C ASP A 17 -15.46 4.93 3.84
N ASP A 18 -14.98 6.02 3.23
CA ASP A 18 -13.55 6.19 2.89
C ASP A 18 -12.65 6.23 4.13
N LEU A 19 -13.13 6.79 5.24
CA LEU A 19 -12.43 6.77 6.53
C LEU A 19 -12.39 5.37 7.17
N LEU A 20 -13.36 4.49 6.86
CA LEU A 20 -13.41 3.12 7.38
C LEU A 20 -12.50 2.16 6.58
N ASP A 21 -12.11 2.51 5.36
CA ASP A 21 -11.23 1.69 4.51
C ASP A 21 -9.71 1.95 4.73
N ILE A 22 -9.34 2.58 5.85
CA ILE A 22 -7.94 2.85 6.21
C ILE A 22 -7.36 1.77 7.12
N TYR A 23 -6.07 1.47 6.92
CA TYR A 23 -5.34 0.56 7.81
C TYR A 23 -4.91 1.26 9.11
N LEU A 24 -5.47 0.81 10.24
CA LEU A 24 -5.10 1.27 11.56
C LEU A 24 -4.20 0.27 12.28
N ILE A 25 -3.11 0.76 12.89
CA ILE A 25 -2.29 -0.05 13.78
C ILE A 25 -2.94 -0.06 15.17
N ILE A 26 -3.53 -1.20 15.53
CA ILE A 26 -4.27 -1.34 16.79
C ILE A 26 -3.44 -2.14 17.80
N HIS A 27 -3.21 -1.57 18.99
CA HIS A 27 -2.62 -2.30 20.09
C HIS A 27 -3.61 -3.32 20.66
N MET A 28 -3.35 -4.61 20.44
CA MET A 28 -4.29 -5.71 20.77
C MET A 28 -4.77 -5.72 22.21
N LYS A 29 -3.92 -5.39 23.21
CA LYS A 29 -4.38 -5.36 24.60
C LYS A 29 -5.43 -4.27 24.85
N SER A 30 -5.28 -3.13 24.17
CA SER A 30 -6.24 -2.02 24.26
C SER A 30 -7.57 -2.42 23.63
N LEU A 31 -7.54 -3.09 22.46
CA LEU A 31 -8.73 -3.64 21.83
C LEU A 31 -9.45 -4.66 22.73
N ILE A 32 -8.72 -5.59 23.34
CA ILE A 32 -9.30 -6.57 24.28
C ILE A 32 -9.92 -5.85 25.50
N SER A 33 -9.26 -4.83 26.03
CA SER A 33 -9.78 -4.04 27.14
C SER A 33 -11.08 -3.32 26.78
N LEU A 34 -11.23 -2.87 25.53
CA LEU A 34 -12.46 -2.29 25.03
C LEU A 34 -13.55 -3.35 24.87
N LEU A 35 -13.23 -4.49 24.26
CA LEU A 35 -14.17 -5.61 24.08
C LEU A 35 -14.73 -6.10 25.41
N LYS A 36 -13.93 -6.11 26.48
CA LYS A 36 -14.38 -6.47 27.83
C LYS A 36 -15.44 -5.56 28.44
N GLN A 37 -15.71 -4.41 27.82
CA GLN A 37 -16.76 -3.47 28.22
C GLN A 37 -18.02 -3.60 27.36
N THR A 38 -18.05 -4.56 26.42
CA THR A 38 -19.16 -4.77 25.48
C THR A 38 -19.90 -6.08 25.76
N PHE A 39 -21.17 -6.16 25.37
CA PHE A 39 -21.95 -7.38 25.50
C PHE A 39 -21.74 -8.31 24.29
N CYS A 40 -21.68 -9.62 24.54
CA CYS A 40 -21.71 -10.63 23.49
C CYS A 40 -23.05 -10.59 22.75
N SER A 41 -23.04 -10.53 21.42
CA SER A 41 -24.27 -10.43 20.61
C SER A 41 -25.20 -11.64 20.71
N GLU A 42 -24.73 -12.76 21.26
CA GLU A 42 -25.50 -14.01 21.30
C GLU A 42 -26.08 -14.28 22.67
N CYS A 43 -25.24 -14.30 23.71
CA CYS A 43 -25.70 -14.58 25.07
C CYS A 43 -26.03 -13.33 25.88
N ASN A 44 -25.79 -12.13 25.33
CA ASN A 44 -26.02 -10.83 25.97
C ASN A 44 -25.35 -10.65 27.35
N HIS A 45 -24.30 -11.44 27.64
CA HIS A 45 -23.44 -11.25 28.80
C HIS A 45 -22.25 -10.37 28.45
N LEU A 46 -21.65 -9.71 29.45
CA LEU A 46 -20.41 -8.96 29.25
C LEU A 46 -19.34 -9.89 28.65
N TRP A 47 -18.69 -9.44 27.58
CA TRP A 47 -17.69 -10.26 26.90
C TRP A 47 -16.47 -10.41 27.80
N ASP A 48 -16.18 -11.65 28.19
CA ASP A 48 -15.05 -12.03 29.05
C ASP A 48 -14.08 -12.98 28.32
N GLY A 49 -14.15 -12.94 26.99
CA GLY A 49 -13.43 -13.84 26.10
C GLY A 49 -11.94 -13.60 25.99
N SER A 50 -11.31 -14.44 25.18
CA SER A 50 -9.91 -14.30 24.80
C SER A 50 -9.73 -14.39 23.27
N PRO A 51 -8.78 -13.64 22.69
CA PRO A 51 -8.46 -13.79 21.28
C PRO A 51 -7.56 -15.01 21.04
N SER A 52 -7.78 -15.68 19.91
CA SER A 52 -6.94 -16.75 19.37
C SER A 52 -6.44 -16.36 17.99
N ILE A 53 -5.12 -16.33 17.78
CA ILE A 53 -4.54 -16.06 16.46
C ILE A 53 -4.53 -17.38 15.70
N LYS A 54 -5.35 -17.49 14.65
CA LYS A 54 -5.43 -18.70 13.82
C LYS A 54 -4.37 -18.72 12.73
N THR A 55 -4.20 -17.59 12.06
CA THR A 55 -3.23 -17.44 10.99
C THR A 55 -2.51 -16.11 11.12
N ARG A 56 -1.20 -16.12 10.86
CA ARG A 56 -0.38 -14.91 10.73
C ARG A 56 0.54 -15.04 9.53
N ASN A 57 0.58 -14.03 8.67
CA ASN A 57 1.46 -13.99 7.51
C ASN A 57 1.87 -12.54 7.25
N GLY A 58 3.09 -12.16 7.63
CA GLY A 58 3.47 -10.75 7.61
C GLY A 58 2.62 -9.93 8.59
N LEU A 59 2.11 -8.80 8.10
CA LEU A 59 1.17 -7.94 8.84
C LEU A 59 -0.26 -8.46 8.82
N TYR A 60 -0.58 -9.43 7.95
CA TYR A 60 -1.90 -10.06 7.96
C TYR A 60 -2.06 -10.97 9.18
N MET A 61 -3.22 -10.83 9.84
CA MET A 61 -3.67 -11.70 10.90
C MET A 61 -5.15 -12.07 10.76
N HIS A 62 -5.43 -13.33 11.06
CA HIS A 62 -6.77 -13.84 11.30
C HIS A 62 -6.90 -14.14 12.80
N VAL A 63 -7.77 -13.39 13.46
CA VAL A 63 -8.02 -13.50 14.90
C VAL A 63 -9.44 -13.97 15.13
N GLU A 64 -9.60 -14.91 16.03
CA GLU A 64 -10.89 -15.32 16.57
C GLU A 64 -11.05 -14.76 17.98
N PHE A 65 -12.14 -14.04 18.21
CA PHE A 65 -12.57 -13.62 19.55
C PHE A 65 -13.63 -14.60 20.03
N ILE A 66 -13.29 -15.39 21.05
CA ILE A 66 -14.16 -16.45 21.57
C ILE A 66 -14.76 -15.99 22.89
N CYS A 67 -16.09 -15.92 22.98
CA CYS A 67 -16.79 -15.61 24.23
C CYS A 67 -16.72 -16.79 25.20
N SER A 68 -16.30 -16.57 26.45
CA SER A 68 -16.16 -17.65 27.43
C SER A 68 -17.52 -18.17 27.91
N ASN A 69 -18.57 -17.33 27.89
CA ASN A 69 -19.89 -17.71 28.39
C ASN A 69 -20.68 -18.64 27.45
N CYS A 70 -20.62 -18.43 26.14
CA CYS A 70 -21.41 -19.21 25.16
C CYS A 70 -20.59 -19.86 24.05
N GLY A 71 -19.28 -19.64 24.01
CA GLY A 71 -18.40 -20.20 22.99
C GLY A 71 -18.51 -19.54 21.60
N ARG A 72 -19.31 -18.47 21.44
CA ARG A 72 -19.44 -17.79 20.14
C ARG A 72 -18.10 -17.24 19.67
N ILE A 73 -17.83 -17.45 18.40
CA ILE A 73 -16.61 -17.03 17.71
C ILE A 73 -16.93 -15.84 16.80
N THR A 74 -16.20 -14.75 16.98
CA THR A 74 -16.19 -13.62 16.05
C THR A 74 -14.85 -13.56 15.34
N HIS A 75 -14.86 -13.51 14.01
CA HIS A 75 -13.65 -13.49 13.20
C HIS A 75 -13.27 -12.05 12.85
N LEU A 76 -11.98 -11.75 12.97
CA LEU A 76 -11.36 -10.53 12.47
C LEU A 76 -10.28 -10.91 11.46
N TYR A 77 -10.42 -10.38 10.25
CA TYR A 77 -9.43 -10.45 9.18
C TYR A 77 -8.83 -9.06 9.01
N SER A 78 -7.52 -8.90 9.22
CA SER A 78 -6.90 -7.56 9.26
C SER A 78 -6.66 -6.93 7.88
N SER A 79 -6.95 -7.67 6.80
CA SER A 79 -6.78 -7.23 5.41
C SER A 79 -7.54 -8.20 4.50
N PRO A 80 -8.11 -7.71 3.39
CA PRO A 80 -8.60 -8.57 2.32
C PRO A 80 -7.45 -9.15 1.50
N GLN A 81 -7.80 -10.08 0.62
CA GLN A 81 -6.92 -10.59 -0.41
C GLN A 81 -6.94 -9.66 -1.63
N VAL A 82 -5.82 -9.59 -2.34
CA VAL A 82 -5.76 -8.92 -3.65
C VAL A 82 -6.66 -9.68 -4.64
N GLN A 83 -7.42 -8.96 -5.46
CA GLN A 83 -8.47 -9.52 -6.34
C GLN A 83 -8.02 -10.72 -7.20
N ASP A 84 -6.77 -10.73 -7.67
CA ASP A 84 -6.21 -11.78 -8.53
C ASP A 84 -5.20 -12.72 -7.84
N GLY A 85 -5.30 -12.93 -6.52
CA GLY A 85 -4.39 -13.86 -5.87
C GLY A 85 -4.63 -14.18 -4.41
N ARG A 86 -3.76 -15.05 -3.88
CA ARG A 86 -3.74 -15.43 -2.46
C ARG A 86 -2.95 -14.46 -1.58
N ARG A 87 -2.50 -13.33 -2.14
CA ARG A 87 -1.69 -12.32 -1.46
C ARG A 87 -2.60 -11.46 -0.60
N GLN A 88 -2.13 -11.11 0.59
CA GLN A 88 -2.86 -10.23 1.49
C GLN A 88 -2.49 -8.79 1.15
N GLU A 89 -3.50 -7.95 0.94
CA GLU A 89 -3.33 -6.60 0.43
C GLU A 89 -2.39 -5.76 1.31
N ILE A 90 -2.50 -5.86 2.64
CA ILE A 90 -1.62 -5.17 3.58
C ILE A 90 -0.14 -5.48 3.40
N ASN A 91 0.20 -6.71 3.01
CA ASN A 91 1.60 -7.08 2.73
C ASN A 91 2.06 -6.49 1.40
N ALA A 92 1.21 -6.50 0.36
CA ALA A 92 1.53 -5.86 -0.92
C ALA A 92 1.71 -4.34 -0.76
N ARG A 93 0.88 -3.69 0.06
CA ARG A 93 1.01 -2.27 0.39
C ARG A 93 2.28 -1.96 1.16
N LEU A 94 2.61 -2.76 2.19
CA LEU A 94 3.87 -2.64 2.92
C LEU A 94 5.06 -2.72 1.95
N GLU A 95 5.03 -3.68 1.04
CA GLU A 95 6.06 -3.93 0.06
C GLU A 95 6.19 -2.81 -0.97
N LEU A 96 5.09 -2.33 -1.53
CA LEU A 96 5.07 -1.17 -2.43
C LEU A 96 5.62 0.08 -1.72
N GLY A 97 5.12 0.37 -0.53
CA GLY A 97 5.57 1.51 0.27
C GLY A 97 7.05 1.41 0.65
N ALA A 98 7.53 0.21 0.97
CA ALA A 98 8.94 -0.02 1.23
C ALA A 98 9.80 0.25 0.00
N THR A 99 9.39 -0.23 -1.18
CA THR A 99 10.08 0.03 -2.45
C THR A 99 10.15 1.53 -2.76
N LEU A 100 9.05 2.27 -2.59
CA LEU A 100 9.01 3.72 -2.77
C LEU A 100 9.95 4.46 -1.80
N CYS A 101 10.17 3.91 -0.61
CA CYS A 101 11.09 4.44 0.39
C CYS A 101 12.54 3.91 0.26
N GLY A 102 12.86 3.11 -0.77
CA GLY A 102 14.19 2.51 -0.94
C GLY A 102 14.53 1.44 0.11
N LEU A 103 13.53 0.83 0.74
CA LEU A 103 13.68 -0.22 1.74
C LEU A 103 13.50 -1.60 1.10
N GLY A 104 14.58 -2.37 1.01
CA GLY A 104 14.49 -3.81 0.73
C GLY A 104 14.01 -4.62 1.94
N TYR A 105 13.88 -5.94 1.78
CA TYR A 105 13.40 -6.87 2.81
C TYR A 105 14.04 -6.69 4.20
N ASN A 106 15.37 -6.55 4.26
CA ASN A 106 16.08 -6.32 5.52
C ASN A 106 15.76 -4.97 6.15
N GLY A 107 15.47 -3.94 5.33
CA GLY A 107 14.99 -2.64 5.80
C GLY A 107 13.60 -2.76 6.42
N ILE A 108 12.71 -3.53 5.80
CA ILE A 108 11.36 -3.82 6.31
C ILE A 108 11.44 -4.55 7.66
N ILE A 109 12.30 -5.57 7.78
CA ILE A 109 12.50 -6.28 9.07
C ILE A 109 12.88 -5.30 10.18
N LYS A 110 13.83 -4.40 9.91
CA LYS A 110 14.28 -3.40 10.89
C LYS A 110 13.17 -2.42 11.25
N LEU A 111 12.43 -1.93 10.25
CA LEU A 111 11.32 -1.01 10.44
C LEU A 111 10.21 -1.64 11.31
N LEU A 112 9.74 -2.83 10.93
CA LEU A 112 8.69 -3.53 11.67
C LEU A 112 9.16 -3.92 13.08
N GLY A 113 10.43 -4.32 13.23
CA GLY A 113 11.04 -4.58 14.53
C GLY A 113 11.05 -3.35 15.44
N ALA A 114 11.42 -2.18 14.91
CA ALA A 114 11.42 -0.91 15.66
C ALA A 114 10.00 -0.50 16.11
N LEU A 115 8.99 -0.80 15.30
CA LEU A 115 7.58 -0.55 15.60
C LEU A 115 6.93 -1.64 16.47
N LYS A 116 7.67 -2.70 16.84
CA LYS A 116 7.15 -3.87 17.56
C LYS A 116 6.00 -4.57 16.82
N LEU A 117 6.07 -4.56 15.48
CA LEU A 117 5.14 -5.25 14.61
C LEU A 117 5.66 -6.66 14.25
N PRO A 118 4.78 -7.58 13.78
CA PRO A 118 5.21 -8.87 13.25
C PRO A 118 6.23 -8.70 12.12
N PRO A 119 7.16 -9.65 11.94
CA PRO A 119 8.08 -9.64 10.80
C PRO A 119 7.30 -9.75 9.48
N PRO A 120 7.88 -9.30 8.34
CA PRO A 120 7.23 -9.45 7.04
C PRO A 120 7.06 -10.94 6.67
N PRO A 121 6.30 -11.25 5.59
CA PRO A 121 6.23 -12.61 5.06
C PRO A 121 7.63 -13.17 4.77
N GLN A 122 7.77 -14.49 4.67
CA GLN A 122 9.05 -15.11 4.31
C GLN A 122 9.62 -14.50 3.02
N GLN A 123 10.95 -14.34 2.93
CA GLN A 123 11.66 -13.75 1.78
C GLN A 123 11.16 -14.25 0.42
N ARG A 124 10.86 -15.55 0.30
CA ARG A 124 10.30 -16.12 -0.93
C ARG A 124 8.98 -15.46 -1.32
N LYS A 125 8.02 -15.36 -0.39
CA LYS A 125 6.71 -14.74 -0.62
C LYS A 125 6.82 -13.24 -0.87
N TYR A 126 7.79 -12.59 -0.22
CA TYR A 126 8.14 -11.20 -0.49
C TYR A 126 8.61 -11.05 -1.94
N ASN A 127 9.55 -11.87 -2.42
CA ASN A 127 10.01 -11.81 -3.81
C ASN A 127 8.86 -12.05 -4.81
N GLU A 128 8.02 -13.06 -4.54
CA GLU A 128 6.82 -13.35 -5.34
C GLU A 128 5.80 -12.19 -5.35
N THR A 129 5.81 -11.32 -4.35
CA THR A 129 4.93 -10.14 -4.24
C THR A 129 5.58 -8.92 -4.89
N GLN A 130 6.90 -8.74 -4.77
CA GLN A 130 7.67 -7.75 -5.54
C GLN A 130 7.53 -7.97 -7.04
N GLU A 131 7.65 -9.20 -7.54
CA GLU A 131 7.45 -9.51 -8.96
C GLU A 131 6.03 -9.17 -9.42
N PHE A 132 5.03 -9.47 -8.58
CA PHE A 132 3.64 -9.09 -8.85
C PHE A 132 3.46 -7.57 -8.93
N ILE A 133 4.04 -6.81 -7.99
CA ILE A 133 4.00 -5.35 -7.98
C ILE A 133 4.71 -4.79 -9.22
N LEU A 134 5.90 -5.32 -9.56
CA LEU A 134 6.66 -4.89 -10.73
C LEU A 134 5.84 -5.04 -12.01
N ASN A 135 5.25 -6.22 -12.24
CA ASN A 135 4.40 -6.46 -13.41
C ASN A 135 3.21 -5.50 -13.49
N TYR A 136 2.63 -5.11 -12.35
CA TYR A 136 1.54 -4.14 -12.31
C TYR A 136 2.03 -2.73 -12.65
N VAL A 137 3.15 -2.31 -12.04
CA VAL A 137 3.77 -1.00 -12.28
C VAL A 137 4.20 -0.85 -13.74
N GLU A 138 4.82 -1.87 -14.34
CA GLU A 138 5.23 -1.87 -15.75
C GLU A 138 4.03 -1.73 -16.70
N LYS A 139 2.90 -2.38 -16.41
CA LYS A 139 1.66 -2.20 -17.19
C LYS A 139 1.09 -0.79 -17.05
N CYS A 140 1.06 -0.24 -15.84
CA CYS A 140 0.62 1.14 -15.62
C CYS A 140 1.55 2.14 -16.31
N GLN A 141 2.86 1.87 -16.29
CA GLN A 141 3.86 2.66 -16.99
C GLN A 141 3.62 2.64 -18.50
N GLU A 142 3.42 1.46 -19.11
CA GLU A 142 3.12 1.32 -20.54
C GLU A 142 1.86 2.11 -20.92
N GLN A 143 0.76 1.94 -20.17
CA GLN A 143 -0.48 2.68 -20.39
C GLN A 143 -0.29 4.20 -20.26
N SER A 144 0.47 4.64 -19.25
CA SER A 144 0.80 6.04 -19.05
C SER A 144 1.65 6.60 -20.19
N MET A 145 2.62 5.84 -20.72
CA MET A 145 3.47 6.26 -21.83
C MET A 145 2.69 6.34 -23.15
N ILE A 146 1.75 5.41 -23.39
CA ILE A 146 0.84 5.48 -24.54
C ILE A 146 -0.02 6.75 -24.47
N ALA A 147 -0.62 7.03 -23.31
CA ALA A 147 -1.40 8.25 -23.12
C ALA A 147 -0.56 9.51 -23.31
N ALA A 148 0.67 9.52 -22.80
CA ALA A 148 1.64 10.60 -22.96
C ALA A 148 1.99 10.89 -24.42
N VAL A 149 2.11 9.86 -25.27
CA VAL A 149 2.33 10.01 -26.72
C VAL A 149 1.13 10.70 -27.38
N GLU A 150 -0.09 10.24 -27.09
CA GLU A 150 -1.31 10.83 -27.68
C GLU A 150 -1.50 12.29 -27.25
N GLU A 151 -1.22 12.62 -25.99
CA GLU A 151 -1.23 13.99 -25.49
C GLU A 151 -0.20 14.87 -26.21
N ALA A 152 1.01 14.35 -26.45
CA ALA A 152 2.05 15.08 -27.17
C ALA A 152 1.68 15.32 -28.65
N ILE A 153 1.06 14.34 -29.32
CA ILE A 153 0.56 14.45 -30.70
C ILE A 153 -0.56 15.50 -30.79
N ALA A 154 -1.47 15.51 -29.82
CA ALA A 154 -2.54 16.51 -29.78
C ALA A 154 -1.98 17.93 -29.66
N GLU A 155 -0.90 18.10 -28.91
CA GLU A 155 -0.24 19.40 -28.72
C GLU A 155 0.49 19.89 -29.98
N THR A 156 0.97 19.00 -30.84
CA THR A 156 1.63 19.32 -32.12
C THR A 156 0.64 19.50 -33.29
N GLY A 157 -0.65 19.72 -33.01
CA GLY A 157 -1.68 19.86 -34.04
C GLY A 157 -1.95 18.55 -34.78
N SER A 158 -1.87 17.42 -34.08
CA SER A 158 -2.06 16.06 -34.58
C SER A 158 -0.95 15.57 -35.54
N ALA A 159 0.20 16.22 -35.53
CA ALA A 159 1.38 15.73 -36.24
C ALA A 159 1.98 14.53 -35.48
N ARG A 160 2.11 13.39 -36.16
CA ARG A 160 2.69 12.17 -35.58
C ARG A 160 4.21 12.19 -35.46
N GLU A 161 4.86 13.20 -36.03
CA GLU A 161 6.29 13.43 -35.89
C GLU A 161 6.55 14.22 -34.61
N LEU A 162 7.12 13.55 -33.62
CA LEU A 162 7.51 14.18 -32.36
C LEU A 162 9.02 14.38 -32.32
N THR A 163 9.44 15.60 -31.98
CA THR A 163 10.84 15.84 -31.60
C THR A 163 11.04 15.42 -30.15
N LEU A 164 12.09 14.63 -29.91
CA LEU A 164 12.39 14.04 -28.62
C LEU A 164 13.70 14.58 -28.07
N SER A 165 13.77 14.69 -26.75
CA SER A 165 14.99 14.90 -25.99
C SER A 165 15.13 13.77 -24.97
N GLY A 166 16.33 13.59 -24.44
CA GLY A 166 16.61 12.53 -23.49
C GLY A 166 17.59 12.99 -22.42
N ASP A 167 17.38 12.50 -21.21
CA ASP A 167 18.26 12.72 -20.07
C ASP A 167 18.47 11.41 -19.31
N GLY A 168 19.53 11.35 -18.51
CA GLY A 168 19.84 10.17 -17.71
C GLY A 168 20.61 10.51 -16.44
N ALA A 169 20.35 9.71 -15.42
CA ALA A 169 20.96 9.86 -14.11
C ALA A 169 21.57 8.54 -13.63
N TRP A 170 22.67 8.65 -12.89
CA TRP A 170 23.28 7.55 -12.16
C TRP A 170 22.92 7.66 -10.68
N LEU A 171 22.66 6.52 -10.02
CA LEU A 171 22.35 6.50 -8.58
C LEU A 171 23.47 7.14 -7.74
N THR A 172 24.72 6.95 -8.16
CA THR A 172 25.90 7.57 -7.53
C THR A 172 26.71 8.33 -8.57
N ARG A 173 27.36 9.43 -8.18
CA ARG A 173 28.25 10.17 -9.07
C ARG A 173 29.53 9.37 -9.32
N GLY A 174 29.98 9.31 -10.58
CA GLY A 174 31.25 8.71 -10.98
C GLY A 174 31.13 7.33 -11.63
N HIS A 175 32.27 6.80 -12.10
CA HIS A 175 32.37 5.59 -12.92
C HIS A 175 32.01 4.28 -12.19
N THR A 176 31.81 4.36 -10.87
CA THR A 176 31.49 3.22 -9.99
C THR A 176 30.00 2.99 -9.84
N SER A 177 29.13 3.81 -10.44
CA SER A 177 27.69 3.56 -10.35
C SER A 177 27.34 2.24 -11.03
N VAL A 178 26.61 1.42 -10.27
CA VAL A 178 26.08 0.14 -10.73
C VAL A 178 24.69 0.32 -11.30
N HIS A 179 23.96 1.37 -10.90
CA HIS A 179 22.57 1.60 -11.29
C HIS A 179 22.41 2.96 -11.98
N GLY A 180 21.69 2.98 -13.11
CA GLY A 180 21.37 4.18 -13.87
C GLY A 180 19.94 4.13 -14.41
N VAL A 181 19.40 5.31 -14.70
CA VAL A 181 18.09 5.51 -15.33
C VAL A 181 18.25 6.49 -16.47
N SER A 182 17.54 6.26 -17.58
CA SER A 182 17.44 7.18 -18.70
C SER A 182 15.98 7.36 -19.07
N ALA A 183 15.60 8.57 -19.45
CA ALA A 183 14.25 8.91 -19.88
C ALA A 183 14.30 9.68 -21.21
N MET A 184 13.35 9.39 -22.09
CA MET A 184 13.08 10.16 -23.31
C MET A 184 11.75 10.88 -23.15
N TYR A 185 11.73 12.14 -23.58
CA TYR A 185 10.55 12.99 -23.45
C TYR A 185 10.33 13.87 -24.68
N SER A 186 9.06 14.24 -24.92
CA SER A 186 8.68 15.15 -25.99
C SER A 186 9.23 16.57 -25.74
N THR A 187 9.59 17.27 -26.81
CA THR A 187 10.00 18.69 -26.73
C THR A 187 8.84 19.64 -27.01
N THR A 188 7.61 19.22 -26.72
CA THR A 188 6.42 20.07 -26.83
C THR A 188 6.40 21.12 -25.71
N LYS A 189 5.43 22.04 -25.74
CA LYS A 189 5.32 23.07 -24.70
C LYS A 189 5.04 22.46 -23.31
N HIS A 190 4.41 21.29 -23.26
CA HIS A 190 4.28 20.48 -22.05
C HIS A 190 4.98 19.12 -22.25
N PRO A 191 6.29 19.02 -21.93
CA PRO A 191 7.05 17.79 -22.12
C PRO A 191 6.41 16.58 -21.44
N LYS A 192 6.33 15.48 -22.19
CA LYS A 192 5.78 14.19 -21.73
C LYS A 192 6.85 13.13 -21.77
N ILE A 193 6.95 12.29 -20.74
CA ILE A 193 7.85 11.13 -20.73
C ILE A 193 7.24 10.07 -21.65
N LEU A 194 7.98 9.70 -22.69
CA LEU A 194 7.52 8.75 -23.71
C LEU A 194 8.18 7.38 -23.58
N ASP A 195 9.37 7.33 -22.99
CA ASP A 195 10.08 6.08 -22.71
C ASP A 195 11.02 6.26 -21.52
N THR A 196 11.28 5.18 -20.79
CA THR A 196 12.29 5.14 -19.74
C THR A 196 12.96 3.78 -19.68
N THR A 197 14.26 3.76 -19.42
CA THR A 197 15.02 2.53 -19.21
C THR A 197 15.84 2.63 -17.93
N TRP A 198 15.97 1.52 -17.23
CA TRP A 198 16.90 1.38 -16.12
C TRP A 198 17.99 0.38 -16.49
N SER A 199 19.21 0.67 -16.06
CA SER A 199 20.37 -0.19 -16.26
C SER A 199 20.99 -0.53 -14.92
N SER A 200 21.36 -1.79 -14.75
CA SER A 200 22.19 -2.25 -13.63
C SER A 200 23.37 -3.05 -14.17
N LYS A 201 24.59 -2.74 -13.72
CA LYS A 201 25.77 -3.58 -13.99
C LYS A 201 25.59 -4.88 -13.21
N LYS A 202 25.49 -5.99 -13.93
CA LYS A 202 25.54 -7.35 -13.38
C LYS A 202 26.91 -7.65 -12.79
#